data_AF-A0A2D5GAQ4-F1
#
_entry.id   AF-A0A2D5GAQ4-F1
#
_cell.length_a   1.000
_cell.length_b   1.000
_cell.length_c   1.000
_cell.angle_alpha   90.00
_cell.angle_beta   90.00
_cell.angle_gamma   90.00
#
_symmetry.space_group_name_H-M   'P 1'
#
loop_
_entity.id
_entity.type
_entity.pdbx_description
1 polymer ?
#
loop_
_entity_poly.entity_id
_entity_poly.type
_entity_poly.pdbx_seq_one_letter_code
_entity_poly.pdbx_strand_id
1 'polypeptide(L)'
;MLRCSQIALVFFVKNIDKQLNSKKNLHFQEKSKKYIFQKPASCQTITLSQVYFAVVFCSEITMSTQGIITILADCIQQAVKPEAFPAPLKSRLVPRNRATAKQLVRSTILEDNDGVRRVFAFPAHCLLDMKQYEGQRAISPDAKQALLKRKKIRSVPALPDILDYDLVVDERCFDNDFLYTESGDPQWLLEFSKEEFSELIEQDSVSRAQFSIPLVSIRPNMTAVDQDELEIRSAIETITSRRIRTRLSENIEIPPLPLSAHSIIELRNKEHPDSDELAHIVESDPSLASQVISWANSPYYGLPGQIRSIEDAVIRVLGFDLTMNLSLGLSLGKNLKMPSDGVFGYNTYWREAVLKALLMEKLVKKIPADKRPFAGLCYLSGLVHNFGYLVIAEVFPPYFSLYCRYQEANPHVPALYIERFLFGITREQIASFLFHSWGIPEEVCSAVRHLHNASYEGLHHNYANLLFMVNQLVQSDGELRVGKLPEPLLERLGLDRATIQEAVENISDFNEELGSLAIMLEKASKG
;
A
#
# COMPACT_ATOMS: atom_id res chain seq x y z
N MET A 1 -20.16 -31.85 37.19
CA MET A 1 -20.22 -32.57 35.89
C MET A 1 -18.87 -32.82 35.23
N LEU A 2 -17.73 -32.46 35.84
CA LEU A 2 -16.38 -32.71 35.26
C LEU A 2 -15.68 -33.99 35.77
N ARG A 3 -16.23 -34.70 36.77
CA ARG A 3 -15.63 -35.94 37.30
C ARG A 3 -16.17 -37.24 36.70
N CYS A 4 -17.39 -37.23 36.13
CA CYS A 4 -17.95 -38.43 35.48
C CYS A 4 -17.44 -38.63 34.03
N SER A 5 -17.09 -37.55 33.34
CA SER A 5 -16.55 -37.58 31.97
C SER A 5 -15.13 -38.13 31.90
N GLN A 6 -14.30 -37.93 32.92
CA GLN A 6 -12.95 -38.52 32.99
C GLN A 6 -12.99 -40.05 33.22
N ILE A 7 -13.96 -40.56 34.00
CA ILE A 7 -14.07 -42.00 34.27
C ILE A 7 -14.56 -42.76 33.04
N ALA A 8 -15.46 -42.16 32.25
CA ALA A 8 -15.92 -42.73 30.98
C ALA A 8 -14.81 -42.78 29.92
N LEU A 9 -13.96 -41.74 29.85
CA LEU A 9 -12.83 -41.67 28.90
C LEU A 9 -11.75 -42.72 29.22
N VAL A 10 -11.44 -42.92 30.51
CA VAL A 10 -10.45 -43.93 30.96
C VAL A 10 -10.94 -45.35 30.71
N PHE A 11 -12.24 -45.62 30.83
CA PHE A 11 -12.84 -46.92 30.47
C PHE A 11 -12.84 -47.17 28.96
N PHE A 12 -13.02 -46.13 28.15
CA PHE A 12 -13.03 -46.22 26.69
C PHE A 12 -11.64 -46.56 26.13
N VAL A 13 -10.60 -45.87 26.63
CA VAL A 13 -9.20 -46.12 26.22
C VAL A 13 -8.73 -47.51 26.64
N LYS A 14 -9.02 -47.97 27.87
CA LYS A 14 -8.62 -49.30 28.35
C LYS A 14 -9.29 -50.47 27.62
N ASN A 15 -10.50 -50.30 27.09
CA ASN A 15 -11.18 -51.36 26.33
C ASN A 15 -10.72 -51.45 24.87
N ILE A 16 -10.34 -50.32 24.25
CA ILE A 16 -9.76 -50.29 22.90
C ILE A 16 -8.38 -50.97 22.90
N ASP A 17 -7.56 -50.68 23.91
CA ASP A 17 -6.22 -51.26 24.07
C ASP A 17 -6.25 -52.79 24.29
N LYS A 18 -7.30 -53.28 24.98
CA LYS A 18 -7.52 -54.71 25.21
C LYS A 18 -8.03 -55.45 23.98
N GLN A 19 -8.74 -54.76 23.08
CA GLN A 19 -9.21 -55.36 21.82
C GLN A 19 -8.13 -55.33 20.72
N LEU A 20 -7.33 -54.26 20.64
CA LEU A 20 -6.23 -54.14 19.66
C LEU A 20 -5.11 -55.16 19.91
N ASN A 21 -4.80 -55.49 21.16
CA ASN A 21 -3.75 -56.47 21.49
C ASN A 21 -4.14 -57.95 21.25
N SER A 22 -5.37 -58.26 20.81
CA SER A 22 -5.84 -59.66 20.71
C SER A 22 -6.03 -60.22 19.29
N LYS A 23 -5.82 -59.45 18.21
CA LYS A 23 -5.99 -59.99 16.85
C LYS A 23 -4.93 -59.52 15.87
N LYS A 24 -3.98 -60.42 15.60
CA LYS A 24 -3.21 -60.46 14.34
C LYS A 24 -4.17 -60.68 13.16
N ASN A 25 -3.90 -59.98 12.07
CA ASN A 25 -4.52 -60.10 10.74
C ASN A 25 -5.99 -59.71 10.64
N LEU A 26 -6.30 -58.62 9.93
CA LEU A 26 -7.53 -58.52 9.13
C LEU A 26 -7.39 -57.46 8.02
N HIS A 27 -7.59 -57.94 6.79
CA HIS A 27 -7.85 -57.16 5.58
C HIS A 27 -9.07 -56.24 5.75
N PHE A 28 -8.97 -55.03 5.22
CA PHE A 28 -10.09 -54.12 5.05
C PHE A 28 -10.99 -54.58 3.90
N GLN A 29 -12.27 -54.86 4.21
CA GLN A 29 -13.35 -54.82 3.23
C GLN A 29 -14.50 -54.00 3.81
N GLU A 30 -14.90 -52.98 3.05
CA GLU A 30 -16.13 -52.23 3.25
C GLU A 30 -17.35 -53.16 3.28
N LYS A 31 -18.15 -53.07 4.35
CA LYS A 31 -19.61 -53.25 4.32
C LYS A 31 -20.23 -52.86 5.65
N SER A 32 -20.88 -51.70 5.63
CA SER A 32 -22.15 -51.38 6.31
C SER A 32 -22.49 -52.19 7.58
N LYS A 33 -22.23 -51.63 8.78
CA LYS A 33 -22.97 -51.99 10.00
C LYS A 33 -23.28 -50.77 10.87
N LYS A 34 -24.57 -50.43 10.94
CA LYS A 34 -25.17 -49.60 11.99
C LYS A 34 -24.95 -50.31 13.33
N TYR A 35 -24.35 -49.63 14.30
CA TYR A 35 -24.35 -50.07 15.69
C TYR A 35 -25.57 -49.48 16.40
N ILE A 36 -26.47 -50.33 16.87
CA ILE A 36 -27.58 -49.96 17.77
C ILE A 36 -27.04 -50.07 19.20
N PHE A 37 -26.95 -48.95 19.92
CA PHE A 37 -26.61 -48.93 21.35
C PHE A 37 -27.89 -48.84 22.20
N GLN A 38 -28.10 -49.81 23.09
CA GLN A 38 -29.10 -49.71 24.17
C GLN A 38 -28.64 -48.68 25.21
N LYS A 39 -29.52 -47.72 25.50
CA LYS A 39 -29.31 -46.56 26.38
C LYS A 39 -29.31 -46.94 27.87
N PRO A 40 -28.33 -46.50 28.69
CA PRO A 40 -28.58 -46.13 30.06
C PRO A 40 -28.98 -44.65 30.12
N ALA A 41 -29.93 -44.32 30.98
CA ALA A 41 -30.55 -42.99 31.10
C ALA A 41 -29.59 -41.96 31.73
N SER A 42 -28.62 -41.46 30.96
CA SER A 42 -27.94 -40.16 31.12
C SER A 42 -26.64 -40.13 30.29
N CYS A 43 -26.76 -39.95 28.97
CA CYS A 43 -25.61 -39.55 28.15
C CYS A 43 -26.07 -38.71 26.98
N GLN A 44 -25.48 -37.51 26.85
CA GLN A 44 -25.60 -36.66 25.67
C GLN A 44 -24.93 -37.36 24.48
N THR A 45 -25.54 -37.20 23.31
CA THR A 45 -25.09 -37.76 22.04
C THR A 45 -23.76 -37.13 21.64
N ILE A 46 -22.67 -37.90 21.70
CA ILE A 46 -21.36 -37.49 21.18
C ILE A 46 -21.36 -37.74 19.67
N THR A 47 -21.12 -36.71 18.86
CA THR A 47 -21.05 -36.83 17.40
C THR A 47 -19.74 -37.50 16.96
N LEU A 48 -19.73 -38.18 15.81
CA LEU A 48 -18.52 -38.83 15.27
C LEU A 48 -17.33 -37.85 15.14
N SER A 49 -17.60 -36.56 14.90
CA SER A 49 -16.59 -35.49 14.91
C SER A 49 -15.89 -35.32 16.25
N GLN A 50 -16.61 -35.46 17.36
CA GLN A 50 -16.04 -35.34 18.72
C GLN A 50 -15.22 -36.57 19.11
N VAL A 51 -15.56 -37.75 18.58
CA VAL A 51 -14.75 -38.98 18.76
C VAL A 51 -13.46 -38.88 17.96
N TYR A 52 -13.50 -38.34 16.73
CA TYR A 52 -12.29 -38.06 15.94
C TYR A 52 -11.39 -37.05 16.66
N PHE A 53 -11.98 -35.98 17.21
CA PHE A 53 -11.28 -34.97 18.00
C PHE A 53 -10.56 -35.56 19.23
N ALA A 54 -11.18 -36.53 19.90
CA ALA A 54 -10.61 -37.17 21.09
C ALA A 54 -9.50 -38.19 20.76
N VAL A 55 -9.57 -38.87 19.61
CA VAL A 55 -8.53 -39.81 19.16
C VAL A 55 -7.28 -39.08 18.69
N VAL A 56 -7.43 -37.91 18.03
CA VAL A 56 -6.30 -37.04 17.63
C VAL A 56 -5.61 -36.41 18.85
N PHE A 57 -6.34 -36.18 19.95
CA PHE A 57 -5.77 -35.57 21.17
C PHE A 57 -4.83 -36.48 21.97
N CYS A 58 -4.85 -37.80 21.74
CA CYS A 58 -4.21 -38.79 22.62
C CYS A 58 -3.10 -39.63 21.96
N SER A 59 -2.70 -39.36 20.72
CA SER A 59 -1.68 -40.17 20.06
C SER A 59 -0.62 -39.31 19.37
N GLU A 60 0.66 -39.57 19.69
CA GLU A 60 1.84 -39.11 18.94
C GLU A 60 1.89 -39.79 17.56
N ILE A 61 0.83 -39.64 16.77
CA ILE A 61 0.85 -40.02 15.37
C ILE A 61 1.49 -38.84 14.64
N THR A 62 2.57 -39.10 13.90
CA THR A 62 3.08 -38.18 12.88
C THR A 62 1.93 -37.84 11.94
N MET A 63 1.34 -36.68 12.18
CA MET A 63 0.12 -36.24 11.51
C MET A 63 0.47 -35.84 10.08
N SER A 64 -0.32 -36.27 9.10
CA SER A 64 -0.08 -35.87 7.71
C SER A 64 -0.23 -34.36 7.55
N THR A 65 0.49 -33.81 6.58
CA THR A 65 0.52 -32.39 6.25
C THR A 65 -0.88 -31.87 5.88
N GLN A 66 -1.70 -32.72 5.25
CA GLN A 66 -3.12 -32.45 4.99
C GLN A 66 -3.95 -32.29 6.27
N GLY A 67 -3.67 -33.07 7.30
CA GLY A 67 -4.36 -32.96 8.60
C GLY A 67 -4.14 -31.59 9.25
N ILE A 68 -3.00 -30.95 9.00
CA ILE A 68 -2.68 -29.61 9.52
C ILE A 68 -3.62 -28.57 8.90
N ILE A 69 -3.86 -28.64 7.59
CA ILE A 69 -4.80 -27.76 6.89
C ILE A 69 -6.22 -27.94 7.39
N THR A 70 -6.66 -29.19 7.60
CA THR A 70 -8.00 -29.48 8.13
C THR A 70 -8.18 -28.87 9.53
N ILE A 71 -7.19 -29.04 10.42
CA ILE A 71 -7.24 -28.44 11.76
C ILE A 71 -7.26 -26.90 11.68
N LEU A 72 -6.48 -26.31 10.78
CA LEU A 72 -6.47 -24.86 10.59
C LEU A 72 -7.82 -24.36 10.09
N ALA A 73 -8.41 -25.02 9.10
CA ALA A 73 -9.74 -24.70 8.58
C ALA A 73 -10.80 -24.79 9.69
N ASP A 74 -10.78 -25.84 10.52
CA ASP A 74 -11.68 -25.99 11.66
C ASP A 74 -11.50 -24.87 12.69
N CYS A 75 -10.25 -24.53 13.03
CA CYS A 75 -9.92 -23.44 13.95
C CYS A 75 -10.45 -22.10 13.41
N ILE A 76 -10.28 -21.84 12.11
CA ILE A 76 -10.78 -20.64 11.44
C ILE A 76 -12.32 -20.59 11.46
N GLN A 77 -13.00 -21.69 11.13
CA GLN A 77 -14.47 -21.77 11.16
C GLN A 77 -15.03 -21.47 12.56
N GLN A 78 -14.34 -21.96 13.60
CA GLN A 78 -14.66 -21.74 15.01
C GLN A 78 -14.15 -20.40 15.55
N ALA A 79 -13.45 -19.58 14.74
CA ALA A 79 -12.83 -18.32 15.15
C ALA A 79 -11.88 -18.46 16.35
N VAL A 80 -11.17 -19.58 16.42
CA VAL A 80 -10.12 -19.80 17.42
C VAL A 80 -8.98 -18.84 17.12
N LYS A 81 -8.55 -18.07 18.11
CA LYS A 81 -7.39 -17.18 17.97
C LYS A 81 -6.09 -18.00 17.89
N PRO A 82 -5.06 -17.55 17.15
CA PRO A 82 -3.81 -18.29 16.99
C PRO A 82 -3.17 -18.79 18.29
N GLU A 83 -3.23 -17.99 19.36
CA GLU A 83 -2.65 -18.33 20.67
C GLU A 83 -3.30 -19.57 21.32
N ALA A 84 -4.54 -19.85 20.94
CA ALA A 84 -5.36 -20.97 21.40
C ALA A 84 -5.40 -22.14 20.41
N PHE A 85 -4.59 -22.11 19.34
CA PHE A 85 -4.48 -23.23 18.42
C PHE A 85 -4.03 -24.52 19.13
N PRO A 86 -4.50 -25.69 18.66
CA PRO A 86 -4.12 -26.99 19.20
C PRO A 86 -2.64 -27.29 18.93
N ALA A 87 -2.08 -28.25 19.67
CA ALA A 87 -0.64 -28.56 19.67
C ALA A 87 0.00 -28.70 18.27
N PRO A 88 -0.61 -29.36 17.25
CA PRO A 88 -0.01 -29.51 15.93
C PRO A 88 0.19 -28.19 15.16
N LEU A 89 -0.68 -27.21 15.36
CA LEU A 89 -0.54 -25.86 14.78
C LEU A 89 0.31 -24.96 15.67
N LYS A 90 0.16 -25.09 16.99
CA LYS A 90 0.86 -24.27 17.97
C LYS A 90 2.38 -24.48 17.94
N SER A 91 2.85 -25.70 17.64
CA SER A 91 4.28 -25.97 17.47
C SER A 91 4.90 -25.26 16.27
N ARG A 92 4.08 -24.86 15.28
CA ARG A 92 4.50 -24.16 14.05
C ARG A 92 4.29 -22.66 14.10
N LEU A 93 3.57 -22.19 15.12
CA LEU A 93 3.14 -20.81 15.21
C LEU A 93 4.31 -19.93 15.68
N VAL A 94 4.67 -18.95 14.85
CA VAL A 94 5.76 -18.01 15.14
C VAL A 94 5.29 -16.56 14.95
N PRO A 95 5.84 -15.60 15.70
CA PRO A 95 5.53 -14.19 15.47
C PRO A 95 6.08 -13.71 14.13
N ARG A 96 5.40 -12.75 13.49
CA ARG A 96 5.74 -12.25 12.15
C ARG A 96 7.20 -11.79 12.00
N ASN A 97 7.76 -11.19 13.04
CA ASN A 97 9.12 -10.65 13.04
C ASN A 97 10.23 -11.72 12.94
N ARG A 98 9.90 -13.02 13.06
CA ARG A 98 10.85 -14.11 12.86
C ARG A 98 11.17 -14.37 11.39
N ALA A 99 10.24 -14.08 10.48
CA ALA A 99 10.42 -14.35 9.06
C ALA A 99 11.13 -13.19 8.35
N THR A 100 12.14 -13.51 7.55
CA THR A 100 12.70 -12.56 6.58
C THR A 100 11.77 -12.42 5.38
N ALA A 101 11.90 -11.32 4.60
CA ALA A 101 11.11 -11.15 3.37
C ALA A 101 11.38 -12.23 2.30
N LYS A 102 12.51 -12.95 2.40
CA LYS A 102 12.83 -14.10 1.55
C LYS A 102 12.03 -15.36 1.89
N GLN A 103 11.76 -15.57 3.17
CA GLN A 103 11.07 -16.76 3.67
C GLN A 103 9.56 -16.55 3.82
N LEU A 104 9.11 -15.29 3.95
CA LEU A 104 7.69 -14.97 4.06
C LEU A 104 7.01 -15.12 2.69
N VAL A 105 6.03 -16.01 2.60
CA VAL A 105 5.12 -16.16 1.47
C VAL A 105 3.88 -15.29 1.71
N ARG A 106 3.56 -14.46 0.72
CA ARG A 106 2.38 -13.59 0.73
C ARG A 106 1.37 -14.07 -0.29
N SER A 107 0.14 -13.61 -0.11
CA SER A 107 -0.98 -13.94 -0.99
C SER A 107 -1.65 -12.67 -1.54
N THR A 108 -1.98 -12.72 -2.82
CA THR A 108 -2.84 -11.74 -3.50
C THR A 108 -3.98 -12.49 -4.17
N ILE A 109 -5.21 -11.98 -4.08
CA ILE A 109 -6.37 -12.58 -4.75
C ILE A 109 -6.63 -11.79 -6.02
N LEU A 110 -6.52 -12.47 -7.16
CA LEU A 110 -6.93 -11.92 -8.45
C LEU A 110 -8.28 -12.48 -8.86
N GLU A 111 -9.06 -11.66 -9.55
CA GLU A 111 -10.34 -11.97 -10.17
C GLU A 111 -10.20 -11.74 -11.68
N ASP A 112 -10.60 -12.72 -12.49
CA ASP A 112 -10.66 -12.57 -13.95
C ASP A 112 -11.99 -11.97 -14.42
N ASN A 113 -12.11 -11.72 -15.73
CA ASN A 113 -13.29 -11.10 -16.32
C ASN A 113 -14.58 -11.93 -16.16
N ASP A 114 -14.47 -13.24 -15.92
CA ASP A 114 -15.60 -14.14 -15.67
C ASP A 114 -15.97 -14.20 -14.17
N GLY A 115 -15.25 -13.44 -13.32
CA GLY A 115 -15.47 -13.37 -11.88
C GLY A 115 -14.82 -14.53 -11.11
N VAL A 116 -13.97 -15.34 -11.75
CA VAL A 116 -13.29 -16.45 -11.10
C VAL A 116 -12.10 -15.90 -10.31
N ARG A 117 -12.04 -16.29 -9.03
CA ARG A 117 -11.00 -15.83 -8.09
C ARG A 117 -9.97 -16.91 -7.83
N ARG A 118 -8.69 -16.50 -7.83
CA ARG A 118 -7.56 -17.36 -7.50
C ARG A 118 -6.64 -16.66 -6.51
N VAL A 119 -6.00 -17.43 -5.64
CA VAL A 119 -5.00 -16.95 -4.70
C VAL A 119 -3.62 -17.14 -5.31
N PHE A 120 -2.84 -16.07 -5.43
CA PHE A 120 -1.46 -16.10 -5.91
C PHE A 120 -0.52 -15.99 -4.72
N ALA A 121 0.25 -17.04 -4.47
CA ALA A 121 1.23 -17.14 -3.39
C ALA A 121 2.65 -16.93 -3.90
N PHE A 122 3.36 -15.93 -3.38
CA PHE A 122 4.72 -15.58 -3.83
C PHE A 122 5.56 -14.95 -2.70
N PRO A 123 6.90 -14.96 -2.80
CA PRO A 123 7.76 -14.41 -1.75
C PRO A 123 7.55 -12.91 -1.52
N ALA A 124 7.60 -12.46 -0.26
CA ALA A 124 7.33 -11.07 0.12
C ALA A 124 8.32 -10.04 -0.45
N HIS A 125 9.51 -10.49 -0.86
CA HIS A 125 10.55 -9.69 -1.50
C HIS A 125 10.44 -9.66 -3.04
N CYS A 126 9.36 -10.22 -3.59
CA CYS A 126 9.06 -10.19 -5.02
C CYS A 126 7.82 -9.32 -5.30
N LEU A 127 7.70 -8.92 -6.55
CA LEU A 127 6.49 -8.37 -7.15
C LEU A 127 5.81 -9.45 -7.99
N LEU A 128 4.48 -9.45 -8.04
CA LEU A 128 3.66 -10.26 -8.93
C LEU A 128 3.59 -9.58 -10.31
N ASP A 129 4.08 -10.26 -11.35
CA ASP A 129 4.09 -9.79 -12.73
C ASP A 129 2.70 -9.88 -13.38
N MET A 130 1.95 -8.77 -13.36
CA MET A 130 0.62 -8.72 -13.94
C MET A 130 0.61 -8.87 -15.47
N LYS A 131 1.75 -8.81 -16.18
CA LYS A 131 1.77 -9.08 -17.63
C LYS A 131 1.49 -10.54 -17.96
N GLN A 132 1.74 -11.45 -17.00
CA GLN A 132 1.43 -12.88 -17.19
C GLN A 132 -0.05 -13.19 -16.94
N TYR A 133 -0.81 -12.25 -16.38
CA TYR A 133 -2.22 -12.39 -16.01
C TYR A 133 -3.06 -11.22 -16.55
N GLU A 134 -2.88 -10.90 -17.83
CA GLU A 134 -3.66 -9.87 -18.51
C GLU A 134 -5.17 -10.17 -18.40
N GLY A 135 -5.96 -9.13 -18.17
CA GLY A 135 -7.41 -9.26 -17.94
C GLY A 135 -7.80 -9.72 -16.54
N GLN A 136 -6.85 -9.96 -15.63
CA GLN A 136 -7.12 -10.16 -14.21
C GLN A 136 -6.87 -8.89 -13.40
N ARG A 137 -7.60 -8.74 -12.30
CA ARG A 137 -7.48 -7.60 -11.38
C ARG A 137 -7.46 -8.09 -9.93
N ALA A 138 -6.68 -7.44 -9.07
CA ALA A 138 -6.77 -7.74 -7.66
C ALA A 138 -8.15 -7.33 -7.11
N ILE A 139 -8.71 -8.13 -6.21
CA ILE A 139 -9.98 -7.77 -5.56
C ILE A 139 -9.83 -6.46 -4.78
N SER A 140 -10.88 -5.64 -4.75
CA SER A 140 -10.86 -4.37 -4.03
C SER A 140 -10.64 -4.55 -2.52
N PRO A 141 -10.12 -3.53 -1.80
CA PRO A 141 -9.98 -3.58 -0.35
C PRO A 141 -11.29 -3.93 0.37
N ASP A 142 -12.43 -3.39 -0.09
CA ASP A 142 -13.76 -3.67 0.46
C ASP A 142 -14.17 -5.13 0.23
N ALA A 143 -13.97 -5.65 -0.98
CA ALA A 143 -14.25 -7.05 -1.31
C ALA A 143 -13.36 -8.00 -0.48
N LYS A 144 -12.09 -7.63 -0.30
CA LYS A 144 -11.15 -8.36 0.57
C LYS A 144 -11.61 -8.32 2.02
N GLN A 145 -12.00 -7.17 2.55
CA GLN A 145 -12.48 -7.03 3.93
C GLN A 145 -13.77 -7.84 4.16
N ALA A 146 -14.71 -7.82 3.22
CA ALA A 146 -15.93 -8.61 3.28
C ALA A 146 -15.62 -10.13 3.27
N LEU A 147 -14.68 -10.56 2.42
CA LEU A 147 -14.21 -11.95 2.37
C LEU A 147 -13.58 -12.37 3.71
N LEU A 148 -12.65 -11.57 4.24
CA LEU A 148 -11.95 -11.83 5.49
C LEU A 148 -12.94 -11.94 6.66
N LYS A 149 -13.91 -11.01 6.74
CA LYS A 149 -14.98 -11.03 7.75
C LYS A 149 -15.85 -12.28 7.64
N ARG A 150 -16.25 -12.68 6.42
CA ARG A 150 -17.03 -13.90 6.17
C ARG A 150 -16.29 -15.16 6.60
N LYS A 151 -14.98 -15.22 6.33
CA LYS A 151 -14.10 -16.34 6.69
C LYS A 151 -13.56 -16.26 8.13
N LYS A 152 -13.92 -15.21 8.89
CA LYS A 152 -13.48 -14.96 10.29
C LYS A 152 -11.95 -14.93 10.45
N ILE A 153 -11.25 -14.42 9.45
CA ILE A 153 -9.79 -14.23 9.43
C ILE A 153 -9.48 -12.75 9.21
N ARG A 154 -8.25 -12.35 9.51
CA ARG A 154 -7.74 -10.97 9.33
C ARG A 154 -6.71 -10.87 8.21
N SER A 155 -6.22 -12.01 7.73
CA SER A 155 -5.31 -12.07 6.60
C SER A 155 -5.52 -13.33 5.78
N VAL A 156 -4.89 -13.44 4.61
CA VAL A 156 -5.10 -14.56 3.67
C VAL A 156 -3.91 -15.51 3.74
N PRO A 157 -4.04 -16.71 4.34
CA PRO A 157 -3.00 -17.73 4.28
C PRO A 157 -2.70 -18.13 2.83
N ALA A 158 -1.43 -18.32 2.50
CA ALA A 158 -0.98 -18.94 1.26
C ALA A 158 -1.08 -20.48 1.36
N LEU A 159 -2.27 -20.98 1.65
CA LEU A 159 -2.56 -22.40 1.88
C LEU A 159 -3.83 -22.80 1.10
N PRO A 160 -3.87 -24.02 0.54
CA PRO A 160 -5.05 -24.54 -0.15
C PRO A 160 -6.19 -24.79 0.84
N ASP A 161 -7.41 -24.92 0.32
CA ASP A 161 -8.64 -25.28 1.05
C ASP A 161 -9.07 -24.32 2.18
N ILE A 162 -8.37 -23.21 2.43
CA ILE A 162 -8.78 -22.21 3.43
C ILE A 162 -9.87 -21.27 2.87
N LEU A 163 -9.68 -20.79 1.64
CA LEU A 163 -10.56 -19.80 1.01
C LEU A 163 -11.55 -20.34 -0.02
N ASP A 164 -11.50 -21.65 -0.33
CA ASP A 164 -12.25 -22.29 -1.41
C ASP A 164 -11.93 -21.70 -2.81
N TYR A 165 -10.71 -21.22 -3.00
CA TYR A 165 -10.19 -20.70 -4.27
C TYR A 165 -8.98 -21.51 -4.70
N ASP A 166 -8.79 -21.68 -6.01
CA ASP A 166 -7.58 -22.29 -6.54
C ASP A 166 -6.35 -21.48 -6.11
N LEU A 167 -5.28 -22.18 -5.77
CA LEU A 167 -4.01 -21.61 -5.34
C LEU A 167 -2.99 -21.72 -6.48
N VAL A 168 -2.32 -20.62 -6.78
CA VAL A 168 -1.19 -20.58 -7.71
C VAL A 168 0.05 -20.21 -6.91
N VAL A 169 1.02 -21.11 -6.82
CA VAL A 169 2.23 -20.94 -6.02
C VAL A 169 3.42 -20.62 -6.92
N ASP A 170 4.13 -19.54 -6.61
CA ASP A 170 5.35 -19.18 -7.33
C ASP A 170 6.48 -20.15 -6.99
N GLU A 171 7.21 -20.60 -8.01
CA GLU A 171 8.37 -21.50 -7.88
C GLU A 171 9.43 -20.98 -6.89
N ARG A 172 9.59 -19.66 -6.74
CA ARG A 172 10.59 -19.08 -5.82
C ARG A 172 10.24 -19.23 -4.35
N CYS A 173 9.02 -19.65 -4.01
CA CYS A 173 8.67 -20.01 -2.63
C CYS A 173 9.55 -21.16 -2.11
N PHE A 174 10.12 -21.97 -3.00
CA PHE A 174 10.92 -23.15 -2.70
C PHE A 174 12.44 -22.90 -2.70
N ASP A 175 12.88 -21.64 -2.78
CA ASP A 175 14.29 -21.25 -2.78
C ASP A 175 14.96 -21.38 -1.40
N ASN A 176 14.17 -21.50 -0.32
CA ASN A 176 14.66 -21.62 1.06
C ASN A 176 14.20 -22.95 1.69
N ASP A 177 14.96 -23.46 2.66
CA ASP A 177 14.64 -24.71 3.39
C ASP A 177 13.37 -24.59 4.23
N PHE A 178 13.07 -23.38 4.69
CA PHE A 178 11.88 -23.05 5.47
C PHE A 178 11.16 -21.85 4.87
N LEU A 179 9.84 -21.89 4.92
CA LEU A 179 8.97 -20.80 4.54
C LEU A 179 7.90 -20.54 5.60
N TYR A 180 7.37 -19.32 5.56
CA TYR A 180 6.35 -18.87 6.49
C TYR A 180 5.16 -18.32 5.73
N THR A 181 3.95 -18.74 6.10
CA THR A 181 2.69 -18.17 5.62
C THR A 181 1.90 -17.64 6.80
N GLU A 182 1.05 -16.65 6.57
CA GLU A 182 0.16 -16.12 7.61
C GLU A 182 -0.84 -17.18 8.09
N SER A 183 -1.17 -17.17 9.39
CA SER A 183 -2.06 -18.15 10.01
C SER A 183 -3.55 -17.79 9.93
N GLY A 184 -3.88 -16.72 9.19
CA GLY A 184 -5.19 -16.05 9.22
C GLY A 184 -5.24 -14.84 10.15
N ASP A 185 -4.16 -14.57 10.89
CA ASP A 185 -3.91 -13.28 11.55
C ASP A 185 -2.55 -12.74 11.07
N PRO A 186 -2.43 -11.46 10.67
CA PRO A 186 -1.18 -10.93 10.13
C PRO A 186 -0.02 -10.92 11.14
N GLN A 187 -0.30 -11.03 12.46
CA GLN A 187 0.72 -11.04 13.52
C GLN A 187 1.42 -12.39 13.68
N TRP A 188 0.77 -13.47 13.24
CA TRP A 188 1.22 -14.84 13.44
C TRP A 188 1.41 -15.58 12.13
N LEU A 189 2.51 -16.32 12.04
CA LEU A 189 2.88 -17.11 10.87
C LEU A 189 2.92 -18.60 11.25
N LEU A 190 2.71 -19.46 10.25
CA LEU A 190 2.93 -20.89 10.33
C LEU A 190 4.22 -21.22 9.57
N GLU A 191 5.13 -21.92 10.26
CA GLU A 191 6.39 -22.42 9.72
C GLU A 191 6.20 -23.79 9.06
N PHE A 192 6.70 -23.91 7.84
CA PHE A 192 6.75 -25.16 7.07
C PHE A 192 8.17 -25.39 6.56
N SER A 193 8.63 -26.64 6.58
CA SER A 193 9.78 -27.02 5.75
C SER A 193 9.38 -27.00 4.27
N LYS A 194 10.37 -26.90 3.39
CA LYS A 194 10.19 -26.99 1.95
C LYS A 194 9.46 -28.27 1.53
N GLU A 195 9.83 -29.40 2.13
CA GLU A 195 9.24 -30.72 1.85
C GLU A 195 7.78 -30.76 2.31
N GLU A 196 7.51 -30.32 3.55
CA GLU A 196 6.15 -30.25 4.09
C GLU A 196 5.24 -29.39 3.21
N PHE A 197 5.70 -28.19 2.82
CA PHE A 197 4.91 -27.31 1.98
C PHE A 197 4.71 -27.88 0.57
N SER A 198 5.71 -28.59 0.02
CA SER A 198 5.60 -29.24 -1.29
C SER A 198 4.51 -30.32 -1.28
N GLU A 199 4.50 -31.19 -0.27
CA GLU A 199 3.44 -32.21 -0.11
C GLU A 199 2.05 -31.58 0.04
N LEU A 200 1.97 -30.47 0.77
CA LEU A 200 0.72 -29.77 1.04
C LEU A 200 0.08 -29.16 -0.23
N ILE A 201 0.89 -28.80 -1.22
CA ILE A 201 0.43 -28.23 -2.49
C ILE A 201 0.26 -29.26 -3.61
N GLU A 202 0.52 -30.55 -3.36
CA GLU A 202 0.26 -31.64 -4.31
C GLU A 202 -1.24 -32.00 -4.34
N GLN A 203 -2.06 -31.08 -4.86
CA GLN A 203 -3.53 -31.22 -4.96
C GLN A 203 -4.05 -30.62 -6.28
N ASP A 204 -5.19 -31.11 -6.77
CA ASP A 204 -5.79 -30.66 -8.04
C ASP A 204 -6.18 -29.16 -8.05
N SER A 205 -6.49 -28.59 -6.88
CA SER A 205 -6.85 -27.17 -6.70
C SER A 205 -5.63 -26.24 -6.65
N VAL A 206 -4.42 -26.79 -6.82
CA VAL A 206 -3.17 -26.03 -6.72
C VAL A 206 -2.34 -26.18 -7.99
N SER A 207 -1.82 -25.06 -8.48
CA SER A 207 -0.90 -25.02 -9.62
C SER A 207 0.39 -24.31 -9.25
N ARG A 208 1.49 -24.70 -9.91
CA ARG A 208 2.79 -24.05 -9.77
C ARG A 208 3.15 -23.29 -11.03
N ALA A 209 3.71 -22.11 -10.87
CA ALA A 209 4.13 -21.25 -11.98
C ALA A 209 5.27 -20.32 -11.56
N GLN A 210 5.92 -19.68 -12.52
CA GLN A 210 6.95 -18.68 -12.25
C GLN A 210 6.47 -17.29 -12.72
N PHE A 211 5.89 -16.53 -11.81
CA PHE A 211 5.22 -15.27 -12.10
C PHE A 211 5.66 -14.10 -11.24
N SER A 212 6.54 -14.33 -10.27
CA SER A 212 7.10 -13.29 -9.43
C SER A 212 8.42 -12.73 -9.99
N ILE A 213 8.75 -11.49 -9.65
CA ILE A 213 10.00 -10.82 -10.02
C ILE A 213 10.67 -10.31 -8.74
N PRO A 214 11.91 -10.74 -8.43
CA PRO A 214 12.62 -10.27 -7.23
C PRO A 214 12.83 -8.76 -7.24
N LEU A 215 12.47 -8.05 -6.16
CA LEU A 215 12.62 -6.60 -6.11
C LEU A 215 14.08 -6.15 -6.23
N VAL A 216 15.04 -7.00 -5.86
CA VAL A 216 16.49 -6.73 -5.99
C VAL A 216 16.96 -6.61 -7.44
N SER A 217 16.22 -7.18 -8.41
CA SER A 217 16.54 -7.01 -9.83
C SER A 217 16.07 -5.67 -10.39
N ILE A 218 15.19 -4.96 -9.65
CA ILE A 218 14.66 -3.66 -10.02
C ILE A 218 15.45 -2.60 -9.27
N ARG A 219 16.10 -1.69 -10.00
CA ARG A 219 16.96 -0.66 -9.43
C ARG A 219 16.44 0.74 -9.79
N PRO A 220 15.57 1.31 -8.95
CA PRO A 220 15.13 2.68 -9.09
C PRO A 220 16.30 3.65 -8.92
N ASN A 221 16.40 4.66 -9.79
CA ASN A 221 17.42 5.70 -9.68
C ASN A 221 17.05 6.73 -8.60
N MET A 222 17.62 6.53 -7.42
CA MET A 222 17.36 7.39 -6.26
C MET A 222 18.34 8.56 -6.10
N THR A 223 19.50 8.49 -6.74
CA THR A 223 20.64 9.38 -6.43
C THR A 223 21.41 9.89 -7.64
N ALA A 224 21.34 9.22 -8.80
CA ALA A 224 22.08 9.59 -10.01
C ALA A 224 21.26 10.58 -10.85
N VAL A 225 21.12 11.81 -10.35
CA VAL A 225 20.35 12.89 -11.01
C VAL A 225 20.91 13.21 -12.39
N ASP A 226 22.23 13.07 -12.57
CA ASP A 226 22.94 13.23 -13.85
C ASP A 226 22.48 12.26 -14.95
N GLN A 227 21.87 11.13 -14.57
CA GLN A 227 21.35 10.13 -15.51
C GLN A 227 19.87 10.34 -15.86
N ASP A 228 19.16 11.22 -15.16
CA ASP A 228 17.71 11.33 -15.28
C ASP A 228 17.28 11.66 -16.72
N GLU A 229 17.93 12.63 -17.37
CA GLU A 229 17.57 13.01 -18.74
C GLU A 229 17.72 11.84 -19.71
N LEU A 230 18.81 11.07 -19.60
CA LEU A 230 19.06 9.90 -20.43
C LEU A 230 18.03 8.80 -20.19
N GLU A 231 17.72 8.51 -18.93
CA GLU A 231 16.72 7.50 -18.57
C GLU A 231 15.32 7.89 -19.04
N ILE A 232 14.94 9.18 -18.89
CA ILE A 232 13.65 9.71 -19.34
C ILE A 232 13.53 9.63 -20.87
N ARG A 233 14.56 10.06 -21.61
CA ARG A 233 14.58 9.93 -23.08
C ARG A 233 14.45 8.48 -23.51
N SER A 234 15.23 7.58 -22.91
CA SER A 234 15.17 6.14 -23.20
C SER A 234 13.79 5.52 -22.91
N ALA A 235 13.16 5.90 -21.79
CA ALA A 235 11.82 5.43 -21.42
C ALA A 235 10.77 5.86 -22.47
N ILE A 236 10.79 7.14 -22.84
CA ILE A 236 9.89 7.72 -23.83
C ILE A 236 10.08 7.06 -25.20
N GLU A 237 11.32 6.82 -25.64
CA GLU A 237 11.62 6.17 -26.93
C GLU A 237 11.16 4.71 -26.97
N THR A 238 11.35 3.99 -25.86
CA THR A 238 11.01 2.57 -25.75
C THR A 238 9.49 2.34 -25.80
N ILE A 239 8.75 3.17 -25.08
CA ILE A 239 7.32 2.95 -24.79
C ILE A 239 6.42 3.62 -25.83
N THR A 240 6.87 4.74 -26.42
CA THR A 240 6.06 5.52 -27.35
C THR A 240 6.24 5.06 -28.81
N SER A 241 5.13 4.96 -29.55
CA SER A 241 5.10 4.49 -30.95
C SER A 241 5.88 5.38 -31.94
N ARG A 242 6.30 4.82 -33.09
CA ARG A 242 7.15 5.48 -34.12
C ARG A 242 6.68 6.87 -34.58
N ARG A 243 5.37 7.17 -34.54
CA ARG A 243 4.82 8.46 -35.00
C ARG A 243 5.04 9.61 -34.01
N ILE A 244 5.23 9.29 -32.73
CA ILE A 244 5.58 10.25 -31.67
C ILE A 244 7.12 10.32 -31.49
N ARG A 245 7.84 9.24 -31.84
CA ARG A 245 9.32 9.21 -31.86
C ARG A 245 9.95 10.32 -32.72
N THR A 246 9.36 10.67 -33.85
CA THR A 246 9.89 11.70 -34.75
C THR A 246 9.75 13.12 -34.19
N ARG A 247 8.87 13.35 -33.22
CA ARG A 247 8.73 14.65 -32.53
C ARG A 247 9.45 14.69 -31.18
N LEU A 248 9.46 13.56 -30.46
CA LEU A 248 10.07 13.41 -29.13
C LEU A 248 11.60 13.27 -29.13
N SER A 249 12.20 12.78 -30.22
CA SER A 249 13.66 12.59 -30.32
C SER A 249 14.43 13.90 -30.50
N GLU A 250 13.77 14.97 -30.95
CA GLU A 250 14.40 16.29 -31.10
C GLU A 250 14.17 17.19 -29.87
N ASN A 251 13.02 17.07 -29.19
CA ASN A 251 12.72 17.67 -27.89
C ASN A 251 11.67 16.81 -27.16
N ILE A 252 11.86 16.52 -25.87
CA ILE A 252 10.80 15.90 -25.04
C ILE A 252 9.56 16.80 -25.16
N GLU A 253 8.43 16.27 -25.64
CA GLU A 253 7.15 17.01 -25.72
C GLU A 253 6.62 17.15 -24.30
N ILE A 254 7.24 18.08 -23.58
CA ILE A 254 6.86 18.53 -22.25
C ILE A 254 5.43 19.07 -22.34
N PRO A 255 4.51 18.67 -21.44
CA PRO A 255 3.21 19.31 -21.36
C PRO A 255 3.39 20.83 -21.29
N PRO A 256 2.64 21.62 -22.09
CA PRO A 256 2.84 23.06 -22.09
C PRO A 256 2.51 23.64 -20.72
N LEU A 257 3.38 24.53 -20.23
CA LEU A 257 3.16 25.25 -18.98
C LEU A 257 1.95 26.21 -19.16
N PRO A 258 0.95 26.17 -18.27
CA PRO A 258 -0.17 27.11 -18.30
C PRO A 258 0.31 28.56 -18.17
N LEU A 259 -0.35 29.51 -18.87
CA LEU A 259 0.01 30.93 -18.83
C LEU A 259 -0.06 31.54 -17.42
N SER A 260 -1.02 31.12 -16.60
CA SER A 260 -1.12 31.53 -15.20
C SER A 260 0.08 31.05 -14.38
N ALA A 261 0.52 29.80 -14.56
CA ALA A 261 1.72 29.27 -13.91
C ALA A 261 2.98 30.03 -14.36
N HIS A 262 3.12 30.30 -15.67
CA HIS A 262 4.22 31.09 -16.20
C HIS A 262 4.29 32.49 -15.56
N SER A 263 3.15 33.19 -15.53
CA SER A 263 3.07 34.55 -14.95
C SER A 263 3.41 34.56 -13.46
N ILE A 264 3.00 33.53 -12.71
CA ILE A 264 3.33 33.40 -11.28
C ILE A 264 4.83 33.14 -11.08
N ILE A 265 5.46 32.32 -11.95
CA ILE A 265 6.91 32.07 -11.91
C ILE A 265 7.69 33.34 -12.24
N GLU A 266 7.27 34.09 -13.26
CA GLU A 266 7.87 35.38 -13.59
C GLU A 266 7.76 36.39 -12.44
N LEU A 267 6.57 36.51 -11.83
CA LEU A 267 6.37 37.37 -10.66
C LEU A 267 7.31 37.01 -9.52
N ARG A 268 7.44 35.71 -9.20
CA ARG A 268 8.36 35.23 -8.16
C ARG A 268 9.81 35.63 -8.41
N ASN A 269 10.23 35.62 -9.67
CA ASN A 269 11.61 35.89 -10.05
C ASN A 269 11.94 37.40 -10.10
N LYS A 270 10.96 38.28 -9.87
CA LYS A 270 11.20 39.73 -9.73
C LYS A 270 11.95 40.03 -8.42
N GLU A 271 12.80 41.05 -8.45
CA GLU A 271 13.49 41.54 -7.24
C GLU A 271 12.52 42.05 -6.17
N HIS A 272 11.39 42.62 -6.61
CA HIS A 272 10.35 43.18 -5.77
C HIS A 272 8.97 42.70 -6.26
N PRO A 273 8.55 41.50 -5.87
CA PRO A 273 7.24 40.98 -6.25
C PRO A 273 6.13 41.73 -5.49
N ASP A 274 5.07 42.10 -6.20
CA ASP A 274 3.96 42.90 -5.68
C ASP A 274 2.71 42.04 -5.43
N SER A 275 2.03 42.29 -4.30
CA SER A 275 0.77 41.62 -3.95
C SER A 275 -0.36 41.96 -4.91
N ASP A 276 -0.39 43.18 -5.45
CA ASP A 276 -1.43 43.62 -6.37
C ASP A 276 -1.26 42.94 -7.73
N GLU A 277 0.00 42.78 -8.19
CA GLU A 277 0.31 41.98 -9.38
C GLU A 277 -0.09 40.51 -9.20
N LEU A 278 0.17 39.91 -8.03
CA LEU A 278 -0.27 38.53 -7.74
C LEU A 278 -1.80 38.42 -7.80
N ALA A 279 -2.51 39.36 -7.18
CA ALA A 279 -3.96 39.39 -7.18
C ALA A 279 -4.48 39.46 -8.63
N HIS A 280 -3.96 40.35 -9.46
CA HIS A 280 -4.33 40.47 -10.86
C HIS A 280 -4.05 39.20 -11.68
N ILE A 281 -2.91 38.54 -11.48
CA ILE A 281 -2.61 37.26 -12.15
C ILE A 281 -3.65 36.21 -11.76
N VAL A 282 -3.99 36.10 -10.48
CA VAL A 282 -4.97 35.12 -9.99
C VAL A 282 -6.38 35.44 -10.49
N GLU A 283 -6.77 36.72 -10.47
CA GLU A 283 -8.09 37.19 -10.94
C GLU A 283 -8.29 37.05 -12.44
N SER A 284 -7.22 37.11 -13.23
CA SER A 284 -7.27 36.88 -14.67
C SER A 284 -7.75 35.48 -15.04
N ASP A 285 -7.70 34.55 -14.09
CA ASP A 285 -8.16 33.17 -14.22
C ASP A 285 -9.29 32.88 -13.22
N PRO A 286 -10.58 32.97 -13.65
CA PRO A 286 -11.73 32.83 -12.75
C PRO A 286 -11.76 31.51 -11.98
N SER A 287 -11.26 30.42 -12.58
CA SER A 287 -11.17 29.11 -11.92
C SER A 287 -10.10 29.13 -10.82
N LEU A 288 -8.95 29.75 -11.06
CA LEU A 288 -7.90 29.91 -10.05
C LEU A 288 -8.37 30.81 -8.90
N ALA A 289 -8.96 31.96 -9.23
CA ALA A 289 -9.49 32.90 -8.24
C ALA A 289 -10.53 32.23 -7.33
N SER A 290 -11.48 31.50 -7.91
CA SER A 290 -12.49 30.77 -7.13
C SER A 290 -11.87 29.77 -6.16
N GLN A 291 -10.83 29.04 -6.59
CA GLN A 291 -10.13 28.07 -5.74
C GLN A 291 -9.38 28.77 -4.60
N VAL A 292 -8.65 29.86 -4.87
CA VAL A 292 -7.93 30.63 -3.83
C VAL A 292 -8.89 31.20 -2.79
N ILE A 293 -10.01 31.81 -3.22
CA ILE A 293 -11.05 32.31 -2.32
C ILE A 293 -11.64 31.19 -1.46
N SER A 294 -11.93 30.04 -2.08
CA SER A 294 -12.50 28.92 -1.35
C SER A 294 -11.49 28.30 -0.39
N TRP A 295 -10.20 28.34 -0.71
CA TRP A 295 -9.13 27.93 0.19
C TRP A 295 -9.03 28.85 1.40
N ALA A 296 -9.04 30.17 1.17
CA ALA A 296 -9.00 31.19 2.22
C ALA A 296 -10.22 31.13 3.15
N ASN A 297 -11.38 30.77 2.62
CA ASN A 297 -12.61 30.58 3.40
C ASN A 297 -12.72 29.20 4.07
N SER A 298 -11.72 28.31 3.91
CA SER A 298 -11.81 26.98 4.50
C SER A 298 -11.73 27.03 6.03
N PRO A 299 -12.42 26.11 6.75
CA PRO A 299 -12.40 26.10 8.21
C PRO A 299 -10.98 25.96 8.79
N TYR A 300 -10.04 25.39 8.02
CA TYR A 300 -8.64 25.25 8.40
C TYR A 300 -7.97 26.58 8.74
N TYR A 301 -8.25 27.65 7.98
CA TYR A 301 -7.68 28.98 8.25
C TYR A 301 -8.55 29.82 9.21
N GLY A 302 -9.79 29.37 9.49
CA GLY A 302 -10.54 29.73 10.70
C GLY A 302 -10.87 31.21 10.90
N LEU A 303 -10.83 32.05 9.86
CA LEU A 303 -11.06 33.48 9.99
C LEU A 303 -12.56 33.83 10.13
N PRO A 304 -12.95 34.71 11.07
CA PRO A 304 -14.32 35.18 11.18
C PRO A 304 -14.67 36.14 10.04
N GLY A 305 -15.71 35.78 9.26
CA GLY A 305 -16.18 36.55 8.11
C GLY A 305 -15.88 35.85 6.78
N GLN A 306 -16.48 36.34 5.68
CA GLN A 306 -16.29 35.77 4.35
C GLN A 306 -15.28 36.59 3.56
N ILE A 307 -14.25 35.92 3.04
CA ILE A 307 -13.27 36.49 2.10
C ILE A 307 -13.94 36.61 0.72
N ARG A 308 -13.86 37.82 0.13
CA ARG A 308 -14.58 38.17 -1.10
C ARG A 308 -13.68 38.62 -2.26
N SER A 309 -12.41 38.94 -2.00
CA SER A 309 -11.43 39.30 -3.03
C SER A 309 -10.09 38.61 -2.80
N ILE A 310 -9.25 38.58 -3.84
CA ILE A 310 -7.93 37.94 -3.76
C ILE A 310 -7.00 38.77 -2.89
N GLU A 311 -7.08 40.10 -2.93
CA GLU A 311 -6.31 40.96 -2.03
C GLU A 311 -6.66 40.67 -0.57
N ASP A 312 -7.96 40.51 -0.26
CA ASP A 312 -8.40 40.11 1.08
C ASP A 312 -7.83 38.75 1.49
N ALA A 313 -7.79 37.78 0.57
CA ALA A 313 -7.20 36.46 0.82
C ALA A 313 -5.70 36.57 1.12
N VAL A 314 -4.97 37.37 0.33
CA VAL A 314 -3.53 37.61 0.48
C VAL A 314 -3.22 38.32 1.79
N ILE A 315 -3.92 39.42 2.10
CA ILE A 315 -3.58 40.31 3.21
C ILE A 315 -4.05 39.73 4.56
N ARG A 316 -5.25 39.13 4.59
CA ARG A 316 -5.94 38.83 5.86
C ARG A 316 -5.83 37.37 6.29
N VAL A 317 -5.56 36.45 5.36
CA VAL A 317 -5.69 35.00 5.63
C VAL A 317 -4.43 34.23 5.28
N LEU A 318 -4.10 34.16 3.99
CA LEU A 318 -3.10 33.24 3.47
C LEU A 318 -1.69 33.85 3.54
N GLY A 319 -1.56 35.15 3.32
CA GLY A 319 -0.28 35.80 3.09
C GLY A 319 0.16 35.71 1.63
N PHE A 320 1.11 36.56 1.26
CA PHE A 320 1.66 36.65 -0.11
C PHE A 320 2.28 35.32 -0.56
N ASP A 321 3.25 34.80 0.21
CA ASP A 321 3.99 33.60 -0.17
C ASP A 321 3.10 32.38 -0.32
N LEU A 322 2.20 32.12 0.63
CA LEU A 322 1.32 30.96 0.56
C LEU A 322 0.34 31.09 -0.62
N THR A 323 -0.21 32.27 -0.86
CA THR A 323 -1.10 32.50 -2.01
C THR A 323 -0.37 32.27 -3.33
N MET A 324 0.85 32.78 -3.46
CA MET A 324 1.68 32.58 -4.66
C MET A 324 2.00 31.08 -4.88
N ASN A 325 2.39 30.37 -3.82
CA ASN A 325 2.71 28.93 -3.90
C ASN A 325 1.48 28.06 -4.18
N LEU A 326 0.34 28.36 -3.53
CA LEU A 326 -0.92 27.68 -3.79
C LEU A 326 -1.35 27.92 -5.24
N SER A 327 -1.38 29.17 -5.69
CA SER A 327 -1.76 29.52 -7.05
C SER A 327 -0.88 28.83 -8.10
N LEU A 328 0.43 28.72 -7.84
CA LEU A 328 1.34 27.99 -8.72
C LEU A 328 0.99 26.50 -8.78
N GLY A 329 0.87 25.82 -7.63
CA GLY A 329 0.55 24.39 -7.59
C GLY A 329 -0.80 24.05 -8.22
N LEU A 330 -1.81 24.90 -8.01
CA LEU A 330 -3.12 24.77 -8.66
C LEU A 330 -3.05 24.98 -10.16
N SER A 331 -2.26 25.96 -10.61
CA SER A 331 -2.08 26.23 -12.04
C SER A 331 -1.41 25.07 -12.75
N LEU A 332 -0.35 24.48 -12.17
CA LEU A 332 0.38 23.34 -12.77
C LEU A 332 -0.54 22.14 -13.07
N GLY A 333 -1.56 21.90 -12.24
CA GLY A 333 -2.53 20.83 -12.43
C GLY A 333 -3.55 21.06 -13.55
N LYS A 334 -3.68 22.27 -14.10
CA LYS A 334 -4.78 22.61 -15.04
C LYS A 334 -4.67 21.96 -16.42
N ASN A 335 -3.45 21.81 -16.93
CA ASN A 335 -3.24 21.27 -18.27
C ASN A 335 -3.14 19.74 -18.28
N LEU A 336 -3.07 19.10 -17.11
CA LEU A 336 -3.00 17.64 -17.00
C LEU A 336 -4.36 17.08 -16.60
N LYS A 337 -4.85 16.15 -17.43
CA LYS A 337 -6.11 15.48 -17.15
C LYS A 337 -5.92 14.47 -16.04
N MET A 338 -6.91 14.40 -15.15
CA MET A 338 -6.97 13.28 -14.22
C MET A 338 -7.09 11.97 -15.02
N PRO A 339 -6.28 10.95 -14.71
CA PRO A 339 -6.36 9.67 -15.40
C PRO A 339 -7.75 9.06 -15.25
N SER A 340 -8.21 8.41 -16.32
CA SER A 340 -9.52 7.73 -16.35
C SER A 340 -9.55 6.44 -15.52
N ASP A 341 -8.39 5.84 -15.26
CA ASP A 341 -8.22 4.68 -14.37
C ASP A 341 -7.47 5.12 -13.10
N GLY A 342 -7.53 4.30 -12.06
CA GLY A 342 -6.87 4.53 -10.78
C GLY A 342 -6.73 3.22 -10.01
N VAL A 343 -5.97 3.26 -8.92
CA VAL A 343 -5.84 2.09 -8.03
C VAL A 343 -7.19 1.80 -7.40
N PHE A 344 -7.76 0.65 -7.73
CA PHE A 344 -9.14 0.26 -7.43
C PHE A 344 -10.21 1.23 -7.95
N GLY A 345 -9.87 2.04 -8.96
CA GLY A 345 -10.75 3.09 -9.49
C GLY A 345 -10.84 4.34 -8.61
N TYR A 346 -10.08 4.40 -7.50
CA TYR A 346 -9.99 5.59 -6.66
C TYR A 346 -8.82 6.45 -7.12
N ASN A 347 -9.04 7.76 -7.12
CA ASN A 347 -7.98 8.74 -7.33
C ASN A 347 -7.85 9.62 -6.07
N THR A 348 -6.85 9.34 -5.25
CA THR A 348 -6.54 10.07 -4.01
C THR A 348 -5.56 11.23 -4.23
N TYR A 349 -5.20 11.53 -5.48
CA TYR A 349 -4.12 12.46 -5.85
C TYR A 349 -4.19 13.79 -5.08
N TRP A 350 -5.32 14.49 -5.17
CA TRP A 350 -5.49 15.79 -4.53
C TRP A 350 -5.55 15.68 -3.00
N ARG A 351 -6.17 14.62 -2.47
CA ARG A 351 -6.22 14.40 -1.02
C ARG A 351 -4.80 14.23 -0.46
N GLU A 352 -3.97 13.41 -1.09
CA GLU A 352 -2.58 13.22 -0.69
C GLU A 352 -1.74 14.49 -0.86
N ALA A 353 -1.90 15.19 -1.98
CA ALA A 353 -1.20 16.45 -2.26
C ALA A 353 -1.48 17.50 -1.17
N VAL A 354 -2.76 17.72 -0.85
CA VAL A 354 -3.19 18.70 0.14
C VAL A 354 -2.77 18.30 1.55
N LEU A 355 -2.94 17.03 1.92
CA LEU A 355 -2.52 16.51 3.22
C LEU A 355 -1.01 16.71 3.45
N LYS A 356 -0.17 16.39 2.45
CA LYS A 356 1.28 16.57 2.56
C LYS A 356 1.67 18.04 2.54
N ALA A 357 1.02 18.89 1.74
CA ALA A 357 1.26 20.34 1.73
C ALA A 357 1.05 20.97 3.13
N LEU A 358 -0.05 20.63 3.80
CA LEU A 358 -0.37 21.16 5.13
C LEU A 358 0.53 20.58 6.23
N LEU A 359 0.91 19.30 6.14
CA LEU A 359 1.92 18.72 7.02
C LEU A 359 3.27 19.41 6.88
N MET A 360 3.72 19.67 5.65
CA MET A 360 4.94 20.41 5.37
C MET A 360 4.89 21.81 5.98
N GLU A 361 3.79 22.54 5.79
CA GLU A 361 3.59 23.90 6.33
C GLU A 361 3.54 23.94 7.87
N LYS A 362 3.01 22.90 8.50
CA LYS A 362 2.91 22.82 9.95
C LYS A 362 4.23 22.41 10.59
N LEU A 363 4.90 21.40 10.05
CA LEU A 363 6.15 20.89 10.61
C LEU A 363 7.31 21.86 10.40
N VAL A 364 7.36 22.58 9.28
CA VAL A 364 8.42 23.58 9.06
C VAL A 364 8.43 24.67 10.13
N LYS A 365 7.26 25.06 10.66
CA LYS A 365 7.16 26.05 11.76
C LYS A 365 7.73 25.54 13.08
N LYS A 366 7.86 24.22 13.24
CA LYS A 366 8.45 23.57 14.43
C LYS A 366 9.97 23.36 14.29
N ILE A 367 10.54 23.50 13.09
CA ILE A 367 12.00 23.44 12.86
C ILE A 367 12.67 24.67 13.48
N PRO A 368 13.84 24.52 14.15
CA PRO A 368 14.63 25.65 14.67
C PRO A 368 14.93 26.72 13.61
N ALA A 369 14.87 28.00 13.99
CA ALA A 369 14.92 29.12 13.03
C ALA A 369 16.20 29.15 12.17
N ASP A 370 17.33 28.70 12.71
CA ASP A 370 18.63 28.60 12.02
C ASP A 370 18.65 27.54 10.90
N LYS A 371 17.75 26.56 10.95
CA LYS A 371 17.63 25.46 9.98
C LYS A 371 16.36 25.51 9.15
N ARG A 372 15.46 26.43 9.46
CA ARG A 372 14.07 26.45 8.96
C ARG A 372 14.01 26.83 7.47
N PRO A 373 13.55 25.93 6.59
CA PRO A 373 13.25 26.31 5.20
C PRO A 373 12.07 27.28 5.11
N PHE A 374 11.94 27.97 3.98
CA PHE A 374 10.80 28.83 3.69
C PHE A 374 9.49 28.02 3.62
N ALA A 375 8.52 28.38 4.46
CA ALA A 375 7.29 27.61 4.64
C ALA A 375 6.46 27.49 3.35
N GLY A 376 6.39 28.55 2.54
CA GLY A 376 5.66 28.52 1.28
C GLY A 376 6.22 27.51 0.27
N LEU A 377 7.55 27.38 0.18
CA LEU A 377 8.21 26.39 -0.68
C LEU A 377 8.04 24.96 -0.13
N CYS A 378 8.02 24.78 1.19
CA CYS A 378 7.66 23.50 1.81
C CYS A 378 6.23 23.09 1.48
N TYR A 379 5.28 24.01 1.60
CA TYR A 379 3.88 23.80 1.23
C TYR A 379 3.77 23.40 -0.25
N LEU A 380 4.41 24.16 -1.15
CA LEU A 380 4.43 23.86 -2.59
C LEU A 380 5.00 22.47 -2.85
N SER A 381 6.15 22.14 -2.24
CA SER A 381 6.79 20.83 -2.38
C SER A 381 5.84 19.69 -1.98
N GLY A 382 5.08 19.85 -0.90
CA GLY A 382 4.05 18.88 -0.51
C GLY A 382 2.88 18.81 -1.49
N LEU A 383 2.44 19.95 -2.04
CA LEU A 383 1.33 20.02 -2.98
C LEU A 383 1.66 19.37 -4.34
N VAL A 384 2.90 19.49 -4.81
CA VAL A 384 3.31 18.99 -6.14
C VAL A 384 4.13 17.69 -6.09
N HIS A 385 4.31 17.09 -4.91
CA HIS A 385 5.20 15.93 -4.73
C HIS A 385 4.85 14.73 -5.63
N ASN A 386 3.56 14.54 -5.91
CA ASN A 386 3.06 13.42 -6.72
C ASN A 386 2.75 13.82 -8.16
N PHE A 387 3.11 15.03 -8.60
CA PHE A 387 2.79 15.54 -9.95
C PHE A 387 3.20 14.60 -11.08
N GLY A 388 4.32 13.90 -10.93
CA GLY A 388 4.80 12.91 -11.91
C GLY A 388 3.80 11.77 -12.17
N TYR A 389 2.87 11.50 -11.26
CA TYR A 389 1.76 10.57 -11.50
C TYR A 389 0.86 11.02 -12.65
N LEU A 390 0.51 12.31 -12.69
CA LEU A 390 -0.28 12.89 -13.77
C LEU A 390 0.51 12.90 -15.08
N VAL A 391 1.81 13.18 -15.00
CA VAL A 391 2.70 13.16 -16.15
C VAL A 391 2.80 11.74 -16.74
N ILE A 392 3.00 10.71 -15.91
CA ILE A 392 3.03 9.32 -16.37
C ILE A 392 1.69 8.93 -17.00
N ALA A 393 0.56 9.38 -16.44
CA ALA A 393 -0.76 9.14 -17.01
C ALA A 393 -0.93 9.75 -18.41
N GLU A 394 -0.49 10.99 -18.59
CA GLU A 394 -0.61 11.72 -19.87
C GLU A 394 0.37 11.17 -20.93
N VAL A 395 1.62 10.88 -20.53
CA VAL A 395 2.68 10.45 -21.45
C VAL A 395 2.58 8.96 -21.79
N PHE A 396 2.09 8.12 -20.87
CA PHE A 396 1.96 6.67 -21.06
C PHE A 396 0.53 6.13 -20.85
N PRO A 397 -0.51 6.68 -21.52
CA PRO A 397 -1.90 6.29 -21.26
C PRO A 397 -2.20 4.77 -21.31
N PRO A 398 -1.75 3.99 -22.31
CA PRO A 398 -2.07 2.55 -22.35
C PRO A 398 -1.38 1.74 -21.26
N TYR A 399 -0.24 2.22 -20.75
CA TYR A 399 0.51 1.56 -19.68
C TYR A 399 0.07 2.01 -18.29
N PHE A 400 -0.67 3.12 -18.19
CA PHE A 400 -1.14 3.64 -16.92
C PHE A 400 -2.17 2.71 -16.25
N SER A 401 -3.13 2.17 -17.01
CA SER A 401 -4.06 1.15 -16.47
C SER A 401 -3.31 -0.09 -16.00
N LEU A 402 -2.29 -0.54 -16.74
CA LEU A 402 -1.45 -1.65 -16.32
C LEU A 402 -0.73 -1.31 -15.00
N TYR A 403 -0.14 -0.12 -14.90
CA TYR A 403 0.46 0.39 -13.68
C TYR A 403 -0.50 0.34 -12.48
N CYS A 404 -1.76 0.75 -12.66
CA CYS A 404 -2.78 0.61 -11.62
C CYS A 404 -2.98 -0.87 -11.20
N ARG A 405 -3.10 -1.80 -12.16
CA ARG A 405 -3.21 -3.25 -11.86
C ARG A 405 -2.01 -3.78 -11.07
N TYR A 406 -0.80 -3.32 -11.40
CA TYR A 406 0.40 -3.69 -10.64
C TYR A 406 0.34 -3.19 -9.20
N GLN A 407 -0.05 -1.93 -8.97
CA GLN A 407 -0.19 -1.39 -7.62
C GLN A 407 -1.25 -2.15 -6.80
N GLU A 408 -2.37 -2.48 -7.42
CA GLU A 408 -3.47 -3.23 -6.78
C GLU A 408 -3.02 -4.64 -6.36
N ALA A 409 -2.28 -5.34 -7.22
CA ALA A 409 -1.79 -6.69 -6.94
C ALA A 409 -0.58 -6.71 -5.99
N ASN A 410 0.16 -5.60 -5.89
CA ASN A 410 1.40 -5.47 -5.13
C ASN A 410 1.36 -4.32 -4.11
N PRO A 411 0.40 -4.28 -3.17
CA PRO A 411 0.26 -3.16 -2.23
C PRO A 411 1.44 -3.02 -1.26
N HIS A 412 2.34 -4.01 -1.20
CA HIS A 412 3.56 -3.99 -0.39
C HIS A 412 4.78 -3.44 -1.11
N VAL A 413 4.71 -3.27 -2.41
CA VAL A 413 5.81 -2.79 -3.23
C VAL A 413 5.66 -1.28 -3.39
N PRO A 414 6.67 -0.47 -3.01
CA PRO A 414 6.63 0.97 -3.23
C PRO A 414 6.48 1.30 -4.73
N ALA A 415 5.70 2.33 -5.05
CA ALA A 415 5.37 2.71 -6.43
C ALA A 415 6.60 2.86 -7.33
N LEU A 416 7.70 3.43 -6.81
CA LEU A 416 8.96 3.62 -7.54
C LEU A 416 9.56 2.33 -8.12
N TYR A 417 9.32 1.16 -7.50
CA TYR A 417 9.78 -0.12 -8.05
C TYR A 417 8.91 -0.56 -9.23
N ILE A 418 7.59 -0.39 -9.10
CA ILE A 418 6.63 -0.70 -10.17
C ILE A 418 6.88 0.23 -11.36
N GLU A 419 7.09 1.53 -11.11
CA GLU A 419 7.39 2.52 -12.14
C GLU A 419 8.70 2.22 -12.85
N ARG A 420 9.77 1.95 -12.08
CA ARG A 420 11.05 1.55 -12.67
C ARG A 420 10.91 0.28 -13.52
N PHE A 421 10.11 -0.69 -13.06
CA PHE A 421 9.89 -1.94 -13.80
C PHE A 421 9.08 -1.75 -15.09
N LEU A 422 8.05 -0.90 -15.07
CA LEU A 422 7.16 -0.70 -16.21
C LEU A 422 7.68 0.36 -17.20
N PHE A 423 8.21 1.45 -16.67
CA PHE A 423 8.57 2.65 -17.45
C PHE A 423 10.07 2.85 -17.58
N GLY A 424 10.89 2.22 -16.74
CA GLY A 424 12.33 2.49 -16.69
C GLY A 424 12.70 3.77 -15.92
N ILE A 425 11.72 4.52 -15.45
CA ILE A 425 11.88 5.78 -14.68
C ILE A 425 10.85 5.82 -13.54
N THR A 426 11.05 6.72 -12.58
CA THR A 426 10.05 7.00 -11.52
C THR A 426 9.34 8.32 -11.74
N ARG A 427 8.19 8.51 -11.06
CA ARG A 427 7.42 9.76 -11.09
C ARG A 427 8.23 10.96 -10.58
N GLU A 428 9.11 10.75 -9.61
CA GLU A 428 9.94 11.81 -9.03
C GLU A 428 10.97 12.32 -10.03
N GLN A 429 11.56 11.42 -10.83
CA GLN A 429 12.52 11.78 -11.88
C GLN A 429 11.86 12.66 -12.94
N ILE A 430 10.74 12.22 -13.50
CA ILE A 430 10.07 12.96 -14.57
C ILE A 430 9.45 14.27 -14.06
N ALA A 431 8.90 14.30 -12.84
CA ALA A 431 8.36 15.51 -12.24
C ALA A 431 9.44 16.56 -12.01
N SER A 432 10.56 16.17 -11.38
CA SER A 432 11.66 17.08 -11.12
C SER A 432 12.27 17.60 -12.42
N PHE A 433 12.49 16.74 -13.42
CA PHE A 433 12.97 17.16 -14.74
C PHE A 433 12.07 18.23 -15.39
N LEU A 434 10.75 18.03 -15.33
CA LEU A 434 9.79 19.01 -15.82
C LEU A 434 9.82 20.32 -15.03
N PHE A 435 9.90 20.26 -13.71
CA PHE A 435 9.96 21.44 -12.87
C PHE A 435 11.18 22.31 -13.16
N HIS A 436 12.37 21.73 -13.37
CA HIS A 436 13.54 22.48 -13.83
C HIS A 436 13.28 23.14 -15.18
N SER A 437 12.69 22.43 -16.14
CA SER A 437 12.40 22.98 -17.47
C SER A 437 11.39 24.14 -17.45
N TRP A 438 10.52 24.18 -16.44
CA TRP A 438 9.54 25.24 -16.24
C TRP A 438 10.06 26.40 -15.36
N GLY A 439 11.27 26.31 -14.83
CA GLY A 439 11.82 27.33 -13.93
C GLY A 439 11.17 27.34 -12.54
N ILE A 440 10.66 26.19 -12.09
CA ILE A 440 10.21 26.02 -10.70
C ILE A 440 11.44 26.07 -9.77
N PRO A 441 11.32 26.61 -8.54
CA PRO A 441 12.46 26.75 -7.63
C PRO A 441 13.18 25.43 -7.34
N GLU A 442 14.51 25.49 -7.31
CA GLU A 442 15.41 24.35 -7.07
C GLU A 442 15.13 23.63 -5.76
N GLU A 443 14.63 24.35 -4.74
CA GLU A 443 14.15 23.77 -3.48
C GLU A 443 13.09 22.70 -3.70
N VAL A 444 12.10 23.02 -4.56
CA VAL A 444 10.97 22.13 -4.88
C VAL A 444 11.45 20.99 -5.76
N CYS A 445 12.27 21.29 -6.75
CA CYS A 445 12.87 20.29 -7.64
C CYS A 445 13.67 19.24 -6.85
N SER A 446 14.52 19.67 -5.92
CA SER A 446 15.31 18.83 -5.02
C SER A 446 14.42 18.04 -4.06
N ALA A 447 13.40 18.68 -3.48
CA ALA A 447 12.47 18.02 -2.57
C ALA A 447 11.75 16.84 -3.23
N VAL A 448 11.20 17.06 -4.43
CA VAL A 448 10.48 16.01 -5.17
C VAL A 448 11.44 14.93 -5.66
N ARG A 449 12.60 15.31 -6.20
CA ARG A 449 13.57 14.33 -6.75
C ARG A 449 14.08 13.34 -5.71
N HIS A 450 14.29 13.82 -4.48
CA HIS A 450 14.87 13.05 -3.38
C HIS A 450 13.83 12.58 -2.35
N LEU A 451 12.55 12.56 -2.71
CA LEU A 451 11.41 12.20 -1.85
C LEU A 451 11.61 10.87 -1.08
N HIS A 452 12.27 9.87 -1.68
CA HIS A 452 12.53 8.57 -1.02
C HIS A 452 13.97 8.38 -0.54
N ASN A 453 14.79 9.45 -0.54
CA ASN A 453 16.16 9.41 -0.04
C ASN A 453 16.29 10.05 1.35
N ALA A 454 16.16 9.22 2.39
CA ALA A 454 16.27 9.64 3.79
C ALA A 454 17.65 10.17 4.19
N SER A 455 18.68 9.99 3.35
CA SER A 455 20.07 10.37 3.64
C SER A 455 20.58 11.45 2.70
N TYR A 456 19.67 12.14 1.99
CA TYR A 456 20.06 13.24 1.12
C TYR A 456 20.54 14.45 1.94
N GLU A 457 21.75 14.91 1.63
CA GLU A 457 22.45 16.01 2.28
C GLU A 457 22.99 17.03 1.26
N GLY A 458 22.52 16.98 0.01
CA GLY A 458 22.90 17.93 -1.03
C GLY A 458 22.22 19.30 -0.89
N LEU A 459 22.22 20.08 -1.98
CA LEU A 459 21.56 21.39 -1.99
C LEU A 459 20.06 21.24 -1.70
N HIS A 460 19.55 22.17 -0.87
CA HIS A 460 18.15 22.21 -0.43
C HIS A 460 17.68 20.95 0.32
N HIS A 461 18.61 20.21 0.95
CA HIS A 461 18.29 18.96 1.64
C HIS A 461 17.21 19.08 2.73
N ASN A 462 17.06 20.23 3.38
CA ASN A 462 16.03 20.47 4.39
C ASN A 462 14.61 20.30 3.84
N TYR A 463 14.36 20.70 2.58
CA TYR A 463 13.07 20.48 1.91
C TYR A 463 12.82 18.99 1.61
N ALA A 464 13.81 18.30 1.04
CA ALA A 464 13.72 16.88 0.71
C ALA A 464 13.57 16.00 1.96
N ASN A 465 14.34 16.29 3.01
CA ASN A 465 14.28 15.57 4.28
C ASN A 465 12.92 15.75 4.97
N LEU A 466 12.38 16.96 4.97
CA LEU A 466 11.05 17.22 5.53
C LEU A 466 9.96 16.51 4.72
N LEU A 467 10.05 16.54 3.39
CA LEU A 467 9.09 15.85 2.53
C LEU A 467 9.18 14.33 2.64
N PHE A 468 10.38 13.77 2.76
CA PHE A 468 10.58 12.36 3.09
C PHE A 468 9.88 12.00 4.40
N MET A 469 10.09 12.80 5.47
CA MET A 469 9.43 12.58 6.76
C MET A 469 7.91 12.58 6.60
N VAL A 470 7.35 13.61 5.97
CA VAL A 470 5.91 13.73 5.73
C VAL A 470 5.38 12.53 4.94
N ASN A 471 6.13 12.05 3.94
CA ASN A 471 5.76 10.85 3.17
C ASN A 471 5.72 9.58 4.04
N GLN A 472 6.56 9.45 5.07
CA GLN A 472 6.50 8.34 6.02
C GLN A 472 5.34 8.44 7.03
N LEU A 473 4.83 9.65 7.28
CA LEU A 473 3.69 9.88 8.19
C LEU A 473 2.36 9.49 7.54
N VAL A 474 2.22 9.69 6.24
CA VAL A 474 1.01 9.36 5.48
C VAL A 474 1.00 7.88 5.10
N GLN A 475 -0.02 7.16 5.53
CA GLN A 475 -0.20 5.73 5.27
C GLN A 475 -0.97 5.50 3.97
N SER A 476 -0.98 4.25 3.47
CA SER A 476 -1.65 3.90 2.21
C SER A 476 -3.18 4.04 2.24
N ASP A 477 -3.78 4.03 3.43
CA ASP A 477 -5.21 4.32 3.66
C ASP A 477 -5.50 5.84 3.76
N GLY A 478 -4.46 6.67 3.62
CA GLY A 478 -4.53 8.11 3.78
C GLY A 478 -4.63 8.57 5.23
N GLU A 479 -4.46 7.68 6.21
CA GLU A 479 -4.37 8.04 7.62
C GLU A 479 -2.95 8.50 7.99
N LEU A 480 -2.85 9.28 9.06
CA LEU A 480 -1.56 9.72 9.60
C LEU A 480 -1.13 8.82 10.74
N ARG A 481 0.10 8.29 10.68
CA ARG A 481 0.70 7.50 11.76
C ARG A 481 2.18 7.83 11.89
N VAL A 482 2.63 8.10 13.10
CA VAL A 482 4.06 8.27 13.37
C VAL A 482 4.73 6.90 13.42
N GLY A 483 5.30 6.50 12.28
CA GLY A 483 6.08 5.28 12.15
C GLY A 483 7.52 5.39 12.70
N LYS A 484 8.37 4.43 12.34
CA LYS A 484 9.79 4.48 12.65
C LYS A 484 10.49 5.46 11.70
N LEU A 485 10.75 6.68 12.18
CA LEU A 485 11.61 7.66 11.51
C LEU A 485 13.09 7.44 11.89
N PRO A 486 14.03 7.59 10.93
CA PRO A 486 15.47 7.52 11.22
C PRO A 486 15.92 8.63 12.16
N GLU A 487 16.69 8.31 13.20
CA GLU A 487 17.18 9.32 14.15
C GLU A 487 18.06 10.40 13.50
N PRO A 488 18.99 10.07 12.57
CA PRO A 488 19.78 11.10 11.88
C PRO A 488 18.93 12.13 11.11
N LEU A 489 17.76 11.70 10.61
CA LEU A 489 16.82 12.60 9.94
C LEU A 489 16.21 13.61 10.92
N LEU A 490 15.81 13.13 12.11
CA LEU A 490 15.25 13.95 13.18
C LEU A 490 16.26 15.00 13.66
N GLU A 491 17.50 14.58 13.88
CA GLU A 491 18.61 15.46 14.29
C GLU A 491 18.91 16.54 13.24
N ARG A 492 18.96 16.19 11.96
CA ARG A 492 19.17 17.16 10.87
C ARG A 492 18.06 18.22 10.83
N LEU A 493 16.80 17.81 11.00
CA LEU A 493 15.65 18.72 11.00
C LEU A 493 15.44 19.43 12.35
N GLY A 494 16.11 19.00 13.42
CA GLY A 494 15.93 19.54 14.77
C GLY A 494 14.52 19.31 15.33
N LEU A 495 13.88 18.19 14.97
CA LEU A 495 12.53 17.82 15.39
C LEU A 495 12.59 16.60 16.30
N ASP A 496 11.80 16.60 17.37
CA ASP A 496 11.59 15.42 18.20
C ASP A 496 10.26 14.71 17.85
N ARG A 497 10.13 13.46 18.31
CA ARG A 497 8.95 12.63 18.02
C ARG A 497 7.66 13.19 18.64
N ALA A 498 7.75 13.86 19.79
CA ALA A 498 6.57 14.41 20.47
C ALA A 498 5.99 15.59 19.69
N THR A 499 6.85 16.45 19.17
CA THR A 499 6.49 17.59 18.32
C THR A 499 5.86 17.13 17.00
N ILE A 500 6.38 16.05 16.42
CA ILE A 500 5.81 15.44 15.21
C ILE A 500 4.43 14.85 15.50
N GLN A 501 4.28 14.14 16.62
CA GLN A 501 3.01 13.56 17.05
C GLN A 501 1.94 14.65 17.27
N GLU A 502 2.29 15.73 17.97
CA GLU A 502 1.41 16.89 18.16
C GLU A 502 0.97 17.47 16.80
N ALA A 503 1.90 17.63 15.85
CA ALA A 503 1.59 18.17 14.54
C ALA A 503 0.60 17.28 13.76
N VAL A 504 0.79 15.95 13.83
CA VAL A 504 -0.08 14.94 13.21
C VAL A 504 -1.49 14.95 13.83
N GLU A 505 -1.58 15.02 15.16
CA GLU A 505 -2.86 15.03 15.88
C GLU A 505 -3.71 16.22 15.45
N ASN A 506 -3.19 17.46 15.54
CA ASN A 506 -3.97 18.61 15.08
C ASN A 506 -4.10 18.76 13.55
N ILE A 507 -3.68 17.80 12.71
CA ILE A 507 -4.11 17.73 11.30
C ILE A 507 -5.20 16.68 11.14
N SER A 508 -5.09 15.59 11.89
CA SER A 508 -6.10 14.53 11.93
C SER A 508 -7.46 15.06 12.40
N ASP A 509 -7.47 16.08 13.27
CA ASP A 509 -8.68 16.78 13.71
C ASP A 509 -9.43 17.51 12.57
N PHE A 510 -8.78 17.78 11.44
CA PHE A 510 -9.35 18.47 10.28
C PHE A 510 -9.56 17.55 9.06
N ASN A 511 -9.56 16.24 9.26
CA ASN A 511 -9.52 15.27 8.16
C ASN A 511 -10.78 15.33 7.26
N GLU A 512 -11.95 15.68 7.80
CA GLU A 512 -13.17 15.88 7.00
C GLU A 512 -13.06 17.12 6.10
N GLU A 513 -12.53 18.22 6.63
CA GLU A 513 -12.30 19.46 5.90
C GLU A 513 -11.23 19.28 4.81
N LEU A 514 -10.18 18.51 5.09
CA LEU A 514 -9.17 18.12 4.09
C LEU A 514 -9.82 17.37 2.91
N GLY A 515 -10.76 16.46 3.20
CA GLY A 515 -11.54 15.79 2.17
C GLY A 515 -12.33 16.78 1.31
N SER A 516 -12.95 17.79 1.93
CA SER A 516 -13.69 18.83 1.21
C SER A 516 -12.82 19.67 0.27
N LEU A 517 -11.61 20.04 0.71
CA LEU A 517 -10.61 20.75 -0.10
C LEU A 517 -10.15 19.90 -1.28
N ALA A 518 -9.86 18.61 -1.04
CA ALA A 518 -9.45 17.70 -2.10
C ALA A 518 -10.53 17.52 -3.18
N ILE A 519 -11.79 17.36 -2.77
CA ILE A 519 -12.93 17.24 -3.70
C ILE A 519 -13.10 18.50 -4.55
N MET A 520 -12.87 19.67 -3.96
CA MET A 520 -12.94 20.94 -4.68
C MET A 520 -11.89 21.02 -5.79
N LEU A 521 -10.63 20.66 -5.49
CA LEU A 521 -9.57 20.60 -6.49
C LEU A 521 -9.85 19.56 -7.57
N GLU A 522 -10.39 18.40 -7.18
CA GLU A 522 -10.77 17.36 -8.13
C GLU A 522 -11.83 17.86 -9.12
N LYS A 523 -12.86 18.58 -8.65
CA LYS A 523 -13.88 19.20 -9.52
C LYS A 523 -13.28 20.24 -10.46
N ALA A 524 -12.37 21.07 -9.95
CA ALA A 524 -11.70 22.09 -10.75
C ALA A 524 -10.81 21.50 -11.85
N SER A 525 -10.22 20.31 -11.63
CA SER A 525 -9.41 19.60 -12.63
C SER A 525 -10.21 18.86 -13.71
N LYS A 526 -11.54 18.81 -13.59
CA LYS A 526 -12.45 18.13 -14.56
C LYS A 526 -13.13 19.08 -15.54
N GLY A 527 -13.11 20.39 -15.27
CA GLY A 527 -13.68 21.44 -16.12
C GLY A 527 -12.58 22.16 -16.89
#